data_AF-A0A4Q7P0S0-F1
#
_entry.id   AF-A0A4Q7P0S0-F1
#
_cell.length_a   1.000
_cell.length_b   1.000
_cell.length_c   1.000
_cell.angle_alpha   90.00
_cell.angle_beta   90.00
_cell.angle_gamma   90.00
#
_symmetry.space_group_name_H-M   'P 1'
#
loop_
_entity.id
_entity.type
_entity.pdbx_description
1 polymer ?
#
loop_
_entity_poly.entity_id
_entity_poly.type
_entity_poly.pdbx_seq_one_letter_code
_entity_poly.pdbx_strand_id
1 'polypeptide(L)'
;MRFLFGLMCLFTFLSNAQLSSEDGFVMFKFKMNDRNIDGRVRDWSYLNLKNVTTGKKHTIYPEKHYAFNKTQLFAGELPAGDYEMLEISAYIHPQTHTIAIPKGSMSFQVKPQQLTYLGNIIEMPISASYSFFKGYNEKIIFGIDTPQPDEASIVVNGLFPEKKSLLEKPFIGWLENEGTAKKQKVFNLIKKYIPEGWLAPYELSNGQLVFATLLGSIRLVDIEKREGTLIQTGLNDPITSFVELKNGTWLAGSEFGELIYSTNQGEEWQSPKHQLPFGTVSGIYQYTNEDIYVVVSNSDRVKLLKGSLDEEWEVLLDEEAIILPHSSDLLTSFKHSHLVKNQLFLLMKDNLLVYDMDTGKAEKALLPGKGKKKVVTLFQVSTAGKVRVVRTNRSSFLKGFYATDDLGKNWEELETQITRRTIGWFYDENKGLRMLFKPFAKNFYIESTVDDGITWNEEEVSIDKSWTMGGAFPDNFFKLNKNDYLMLYNDYKLSMISKDGGKTWEQLTITEKQP
;
A
#
# COMPACT_ATOMS: atom_id res chain seq x y z
N MET A 1 -38.62 -20.60 -16.67
CA MET A 1 -37.26 -20.85 -16.15
C MET A 1 -36.62 -19.54 -15.69
N ARG A 2 -37.15 -18.92 -14.62
CA ARG A 2 -36.64 -17.71 -13.98
C ARG A 2 -37.09 -17.74 -12.52
N PHE A 3 -36.36 -18.43 -11.66
CA PHE A 3 -36.56 -18.41 -10.20
C PHE A 3 -35.36 -19.13 -9.56
N LEU A 4 -34.29 -18.40 -9.23
CA LEU A 4 -33.22 -18.78 -8.30
C LEU A 4 -32.22 -17.62 -8.18
N PHE A 5 -32.66 -16.55 -7.52
CA PHE A 5 -31.80 -15.53 -6.92
C PHE A 5 -32.51 -15.08 -5.64
N GLY A 6 -32.49 -15.96 -4.64
CA GLY A 6 -33.00 -15.72 -3.30
C GLY A 6 -31.94 -16.19 -2.30
N LEU A 7 -31.64 -15.32 -1.34
CA LEU A 7 -30.58 -15.43 -0.32
C LEU A 7 -29.14 -15.18 -0.82
N MET A 8 -28.82 -13.93 -1.14
CA MET A 8 -27.58 -13.38 -0.57
C MET A 8 -27.92 -12.92 0.85
N CYS A 9 -27.42 -13.63 1.85
CA CYS A 9 -27.52 -13.25 3.24
C CYS A 9 -27.04 -11.81 3.41
N LEU A 10 -27.92 -10.98 3.96
CA LEU A 10 -27.65 -9.63 4.42
C LEU A 10 -26.76 -9.72 5.68
N PHE A 11 -25.49 -10.10 5.53
CA PHE A 11 -24.47 -9.98 6.58
C PHE A 11 -23.91 -8.56 6.54
N THR A 12 -24.71 -7.61 7.03
CA THR A 12 -24.24 -6.26 7.38
C THR A 12 -25.04 -5.84 8.59
N PHE A 13 -24.59 -6.28 9.75
CA PHE A 13 -24.78 -5.65 11.06
C PHE A 13 -23.89 -6.45 12.02
N LEU A 14 -22.61 -6.10 12.11
CA LEU A 14 -21.95 -6.20 13.41
C LEU A 14 -22.57 -5.05 14.21
N SER A 15 -23.69 -5.40 14.84
CA SER A 15 -24.40 -4.59 15.81
C SER A 15 -23.43 -4.12 16.90
N ASN A 16 -23.72 -2.96 17.49
CA ASN A 16 -23.22 -2.47 18.78
C ASN A 16 -23.52 -3.44 19.96
N ALA A 17 -23.50 -4.75 19.74
CA ALA A 17 -23.73 -5.75 20.74
C ALA A 17 -22.50 -5.77 21.66
N GLN A 18 -22.78 -5.52 22.93
CA GLN A 18 -21.83 -5.79 23.99
C GLN A 18 -21.39 -7.25 23.88
N LEU A 19 -20.08 -7.48 24.02
CA LEU A 19 -19.49 -8.82 23.96
C LEU A 19 -20.22 -9.73 24.96
N SER A 20 -20.62 -10.93 24.52
CA SER A 20 -21.21 -11.94 25.40
C SER A 20 -20.33 -12.18 26.63
N SER A 21 -20.93 -12.49 27.78
CA SER A 21 -20.17 -12.77 29.01
C SER A 21 -19.21 -13.94 28.88
N GLU A 22 -19.44 -14.84 27.91
CA GLU A 22 -18.68 -16.07 27.69
C GLU A 22 -17.66 -15.97 26.55
N ASP A 23 -17.73 -14.91 25.76
CA ASP A 23 -16.91 -14.74 24.57
C ASP A 23 -15.71 -13.82 24.85
N GLY A 24 -14.64 -13.98 24.09
CA GLY A 24 -13.52 -13.05 23.98
C GLY A 24 -13.49 -12.41 22.60
N PHE A 25 -12.70 -11.34 22.44
CA PHE A 25 -12.50 -10.68 21.15
C PHE A 25 -11.12 -11.02 20.62
N VAL A 26 -11.04 -11.51 19.39
CA VAL A 26 -9.76 -11.87 18.74
C VAL A 26 -9.53 -10.95 17.57
N MET A 27 -8.29 -10.46 17.42
CA MET A 27 -7.90 -9.72 16.24
C MET A 27 -6.44 -9.96 15.85
N PHE A 28 -6.16 -9.87 14.54
CA PHE A 28 -4.81 -9.94 14.00
C PHE A 28 -4.74 -9.33 12.60
N LYS A 29 -3.54 -8.87 12.25
CA LYS A 29 -3.20 -8.29 10.94
C LYS A 29 -2.61 -9.39 10.07
N PHE A 30 -3.09 -9.51 8.84
CA PHE A 30 -2.57 -10.46 7.85
C PHE A 30 -2.00 -9.74 6.64
N LYS A 31 -0.82 -10.15 6.20
CA LYS A 31 -0.09 -9.60 5.07
C LYS A 31 0.42 -10.73 4.20
N MET A 32 0.48 -10.49 2.91
CA MET A 32 1.11 -11.40 1.97
C MET A 32 2.32 -10.71 1.35
N ASN A 33 3.50 -11.26 1.61
CA ASN A 33 4.76 -10.85 1.02
C ASN A 33 4.96 -11.59 -0.32
N ASP A 34 3.95 -11.51 -1.20
CA ASP A 34 3.99 -12.03 -2.58
C ASP A 34 3.35 -11.04 -3.55
N ARG A 35 4.19 -10.37 -4.33
CA ARG A 35 3.78 -9.42 -5.38
C ARG A 35 2.88 -10.02 -6.44
N ASN A 36 3.12 -11.27 -6.83
CA ASN A 36 2.39 -11.91 -7.93
C ASN A 36 0.95 -12.24 -7.57
N ILE A 37 0.71 -12.47 -6.27
CA ILE A 37 -0.59 -12.86 -5.75
C ILE A 37 -1.29 -11.65 -5.12
N ASP A 38 -0.56 -10.69 -4.54
CA ASP A 38 -1.12 -9.54 -3.80
C ASP A 38 -1.88 -8.57 -4.72
N GLY A 39 -1.41 -8.39 -5.96
CA GLY A 39 -2.19 -7.68 -6.98
C GLY A 39 -3.45 -8.45 -7.44
N ARG A 40 -3.52 -9.78 -7.25
CA ARG A 40 -4.62 -10.62 -7.75
C ARG A 40 -5.63 -11.01 -6.67
N VAL A 41 -5.24 -10.99 -5.41
CA VAL A 41 -6.13 -11.17 -4.26
C VAL A 41 -7.00 -9.92 -4.18
N ARG A 42 -8.25 -10.08 -4.61
CA ARG A 42 -9.21 -8.97 -4.63
C ARG A 42 -9.83 -8.75 -3.27
N ASP A 43 -10.14 -9.85 -2.60
CA ASP A 43 -10.83 -9.85 -1.32
C ASP A 43 -10.37 -11.07 -0.53
N TRP A 44 -9.73 -10.87 0.62
CA TRP A 44 -9.66 -11.93 1.61
C TRP A 44 -11.08 -12.37 1.94
N SER A 45 -11.30 -13.67 2.01
CA SER A 45 -12.64 -14.24 2.15
C SER A 45 -12.94 -14.60 3.59
N TYR A 46 -12.12 -15.45 4.21
CA TYR A 46 -12.32 -15.88 5.60
C TYR A 46 -11.07 -16.58 6.15
N LEU A 47 -11.03 -16.69 7.48
CA LEU A 47 -10.12 -17.55 8.22
C LEU A 47 -10.93 -18.61 8.97
N ASN A 48 -10.57 -19.87 8.81
CA ASN A 48 -11.15 -20.96 9.60
C ASN A 48 -10.24 -21.31 10.79
N LEU A 49 -10.87 -21.41 11.94
CA LEU A 49 -10.28 -21.77 13.23
C LEU A 49 -10.92 -23.04 13.75
N LYS A 50 -10.25 -23.72 14.67
CA LYS A 50 -10.82 -24.83 15.42
C LYS A 50 -10.55 -24.68 16.90
N ASN A 51 -11.62 -24.76 17.69
CA ASN A 51 -11.51 -24.89 19.14
C ASN A 51 -10.94 -26.28 19.45
N VAL A 52 -9.77 -26.33 20.07
CA VAL A 52 -8.98 -27.56 20.29
C VAL A 52 -9.73 -28.54 21.20
N THR A 53 -10.43 -28.03 22.21
CA THR A 53 -11.15 -28.84 23.20
C THR A 53 -12.42 -29.45 22.63
N THR A 54 -13.24 -28.65 21.94
CA THR A 54 -14.54 -29.08 21.43
C THR A 54 -14.49 -29.66 20.02
N GLY A 55 -13.41 -29.41 19.29
CA GLY A 55 -13.28 -29.74 17.87
C GLY A 55 -14.14 -28.88 16.94
N LYS A 56 -14.94 -27.94 17.48
CA LYS A 56 -15.84 -27.07 16.71
C LYS A 56 -15.03 -26.10 15.84
N LYS A 57 -15.45 -25.96 14.58
CA LYS A 57 -14.89 -24.96 13.66
C LYS A 57 -15.58 -23.62 13.82
N HIS A 58 -14.80 -22.56 13.70
CA HIS A 58 -15.24 -21.17 13.72
C HIS A 58 -14.67 -20.45 12.49
N THR A 59 -15.38 -19.45 12.00
CA THR A 59 -14.95 -18.67 10.83
C THR A 59 -14.92 -17.20 11.22
N ILE A 60 -13.78 -16.55 11.02
CA ILE A 60 -13.63 -15.11 11.16
C ILE A 60 -13.56 -14.52 9.76
N TYR A 61 -14.29 -13.44 9.54
CA TYR A 61 -14.26 -12.70 8.28
C TYR A 61 -13.33 -11.50 8.40
N PRO A 62 -12.67 -11.12 7.30
CA PRO A 62 -11.88 -9.90 7.28
C PRO A 62 -12.78 -8.68 7.48
N GLU A 63 -12.27 -7.71 8.21
CA GLU A 63 -12.91 -6.42 8.35
C GLU A 63 -12.92 -5.68 7.01
N LYS A 64 -14.09 -5.19 6.62
CA LYS A 64 -14.29 -4.45 5.36
C LYS A 64 -13.99 -2.97 5.55
N HIS A 65 -12.81 -2.67 6.08
CA HIS A 65 -12.31 -1.30 6.18
C HIS A 65 -11.20 -1.07 5.17
N TYR A 66 -11.44 -0.19 4.20
CA TYR A 66 -10.43 0.28 3.24
C TYR A 66 -9.43 1.28 3.85
N ALA A 67 -9.25 1.24 5.18
CA ALA A 67 -8.20 1.98 5.85
C ALA A 67 -6.81 1.40 5.58
N PHE A 68 -6.73 0.23 4.92
CA PHE A 68 -5.51 -0.51 4.67
C PHE A 68 -5.44 -0.93 3.20
N ASN A 69 -4.28 -0.73 2.61
CA ASN A 69 -4.02 -1.11 1.22
C ASN A 69 -3.38 -2.49 1.12
N LYS A 70 -2.70 -2.94 2.20
CA LYS A 70 -1.92 -4.19 2.20
C LYS A 70 -2.06 -5.06 3.42
N THR A 71 -2.56 -4.49 4.51
CA THR A 71 -2.87 -5.26 5.70
C THR A 71 -4.34 -5.61 5.71
N GLN A 72 -4.65 -6.89 5.78
CA GLN A 72 -6.01 -7.32 6.09
C GLN A 72 -6.16 -7.52 7.59
N LEU A 73 -7.05 -6.76 8.21
CA LEU A 73 -7.44 -7.01 9.58
C LEU A 73 -8.52 -8.11 9.62
N PHE A 74 -8.30 -9.12 10.46
CA PHE A 74 -9.31 -10.09 10.85
C PHE A 74 -9.65 -9.84 12.31
N ALA A 75 -10.94 -9.70 12.60
CA ALA A 75 -11.41 -9.50 13.96
C ALA A 75 -12.76 -10.19 14.18
N GLY A 76 -13.03 -10.63 15.40
CA GLY A 76 -14.32 -11.24 15.73
C GLY A 76 -14.41 -11.79 17.14
N GLU A 77 -15.64 -12.06 17.56
CA GLU A 77 -15.95 -12.68 18.84
C GLU A 77 -15.83 -14.20 18.74
N LEU A 78 -15.18 -14.83 19.73
CA LEU A 78 -15.06 -16.28 19.85
C LEU A 78 -15.41 -16.71 21.28
N PRO A 79 -16.09 -17.85 21.47
CA PRO A 79 -16.22 -18.46 22.78
C PRO A 79 -14.86 -18.70 23.44
N ALA A 80 -14.82 -18.67 24.76
CA ALA A 80 -13.60 -19.00 25.48
C ALA A 80 -13.09 -20.41 25.15
N GLY A 81 -11.76 -20.54 25.07
CA GLY A 81 -11.09 -21.81 24.81
C GLY A 81 -9.76 -21.65 24.09
N ASP A 82 -9.12 -22.77 23.80
CA ASP A 82 -7.88 -22.82 23.02
C ASP A 82 -8.22 -23.07 21.54
N TYR A 83 -7.56 -22.33 20.65
CA TYR A 83 -7.82 -22.32 19.22
C TYR A 83 -6.57 -22.64 18.41
N GLU A 84 -6.75 -23.34 17.30
CA GLU A 84 -5.75 -23.52 16.25
C GLU A 84 -6.27 -22.90 14.93
N MET A 85 -5.39 -22.20 14.21
CA MET A 85 -5.70 -21.74 12.85
C MET A 85 -5.61 -22.91 11.87
N LEU A 86 -6.63 -23.09 11.02
CA LEU A 86 -6.69 -24.21 10.08
C LEU A 86 -6.33 -23.81 8.65
N GLU A 87 -6.93 -22.73 8.16
CA GLU A 87 -6.76 -22.27 6.79
C GLU A 87 -7.21 -20.82 6.66
N ILE A 88 -6.59 -20.12 5.72
CA ILE A 88 -7.01 -18.78 5.29
C ILE A 88 -7.40 -18.84 3.82
N SER A 89 -8.42 -18.07 3.45
CA SER A 89 -8.98 -18.10 2.10
C SER A 89 -9.07 -16.70 1.51
N ALA A 90 -8.76 -16.59 0.22
CA ALA A 90 -8.81 -15.36 -0.57
C ALA A 90 -9.51 -15.60 -1.92
N TYR A 91 -10.22 -14.59 -2.40
CA TYR A 91 -10.81 -14.62 -3.74
C TYR A 91 -9.83 -14.04 -4.76
N ILE A 92 -9.34 -14.90 -5.65
CA ILE A 92 -8.46 -14.57 -6.77
C ILE A 92 -9.22 -14.89 -8.04
N HIS A 93 -9.86 -13.87 -8.62
CA HIS A 93 -10.86 -14.06 -9.68
C HIS A 93 -10.38 -15.01 -10.81
N PRO A 94 -11.17 -16.03 -11.18
CA PRO A 94 -12.52 -16.34 -10.71
C PRO A 94 -12.62 -17.33 -9.53
N GLN A 95 -11.50 -17.73 -8.93
CA GLN A 95 -11.42 -18.84 -7.98
C GLN A 95 -11.17 -18.37 -6.55
N THR A 96 -11.67 -19.14 -5.59
CA THR A 96 -11.26 -19.01 -4.19
C THR A 96 -10.03 -19.87 -3.97
N HIS A 97 -8.96 -19.26 -3.47
CA HIS A 97 -7.74 -19.94 -3.07
C HIS A 97 -7.75 -20.09 -1.56
N THR A 98 -7.50 -21.31 -1.09
CA THR A 98 -7.42 -21.63 0.33
C THR A 98 -6.04 -22.17 0.64
N ILE A 99 -5.40 -21.58 1.63
CA ILE A 99 -4.06 -21.93 2.06
C ILE A 99 -4.20 -22.62 3.41
N ALA A 100 -3.82 -23.90 3.44
CA ALA A 100 -3.81 -24.69 4.67
C ALA A 100 -2.68 -24.23 5.59
N ILE A 101 -3.01 -24.05 6.87
CA ILE A 101 -2.06 -23.72 7.92
C ILE A 101 -1.60 -25.05 8.56
N PRO A 102 -0.27 -25.29 8.70
CA PRO A 102 0.22 -26.50 9.34
C PRO A 102 -0.34 -26.66 10.76
N LYS A 103 -0.83 -27.86 11.08
CA LYS A 103 -1.45 -28.16 12.38
C LYS A 103 -0.50 -27.87 13.54
N GLY A 104 -1.02 -27.28 14.61
CA GLY A 104 -0.26 -26.95 15.83
C GLY A 104 0.78 -25.85 15.65
N SER A 105 0.82 -25.17 14.51
CA SER A 105 1.85 -24.16 14.22
C SER A 105 1.42 -22.74 14.60
N MET A 106 0.11 -22.47 14.71
CA MET A 106 -0.46 -21.17 15.06
C MET A 106 -1.65 -21.38 15.99
N SER A 107 -1.37 -21.39 17.29
CA SER A 107 -2.36 -21.65 18.35
C SER A 107 -2.39 -20.52 19.37
N PHE A 108 -3.57 -20.20 19.87
CA PHE A 108 -3.79 -19.12 20.83
C PHE A 108 -4.94 -19.45 21.78
N GLN A 109 -5.10 -18.66 22.83
CA GLN A 109 -6.19 -18.79 23.78
C GLN A 109 -7.14 -17.59 23.71
N VAL A 110 -8.42 -17.86 23.90
CA VAL A 110 -9.48 -16.86 24.05
C VAL A 110 -10.05 -16.98 25.46
N LYS A 111 -10.14 -15.85 26.17
CA LYS A 111 -10.77 -15.78 27.48
C LYS A 111 -11.99 -14.86 27.44
N PRO A 112 -12.98 -15.08 28.32
CA PRO A 112 -14.17 -14.24 28.37
C PRO A 112 -13.81 -12.78 28.69
N GLN A 113 -14.44 -11.84 27.98
CA GLN A 113 -14.30 -10.41 28.21
C GLN A 113 -12.83 -9.95 28.23
N GLN A 114 -12.04 -10.47 27.30
CA GLN A 114 -10.62 -10.15 27.14
C GLN A 114 -10.26 -10.07 25.66
N LEU A 115 -9.31 -9.20 25.33
CA LEU A 115 -8.72 -9.08 24.00
C LEU A 115 -7.64 -10.15 23.80
N THR A 116 -7.73 -10.90 22.72
CA THR A 116 -6.67 -11.74 22.17
C THR A 116 -6.10 -11.05 20.93
N TYR A 117 -4.93 -10.43 21.05
CA TYR A 117 -4.23 -9.78 19.93
C TYR A 117 -3.05 -10.63 19.49
N LEU A 118 -3.07 -11.07 18.22
CA LEU A 118 -2.05 -11.98 17.68
C LEU A 118 -1.00 -11.26 16.83
N GLY A 119 -1.04 -9.93 16.74
CA GLY A 119 -0.05 -9.15 15.99
C GLY A 119 -0.19 -9.32 14.47
N ASN A 120 0.94 -9.34 13.79
CA ASN A 120 1.08 -9.49 12.35
C ASN A 120 1.41 -10.93 11.95
N ILE A 121 0.66 -11.44 10.98
CA ILE A 121 0.94 -12.68 10.27
C ILE A 121 1.34 -12.32 8.85
N ILE A 122 2.52 -12.78 8.43
CA ILE A 122 3.00 -12.63 7.07
C ILE A 122 3.02 -14.00 6.42
N GLU A 123 2.35 -14.11 5.28
CA GLU A 123 2.55 -15.21 4.35
C GLU A 123 3.67 -14.87 3.37
N MET A 124 4.59 -15.80 3.14
CA MET A 124 5.59 -15.67 2.09
C MET A 124 5.72 -16.97 1.28
N PRO A 125 5.59 -16.93 -0.05
CA PRO A 125 5.92 -18.04 -0.92
C PRO A 125 7.45 -18.23 -0.95
N ILE A 126 7.91 -19.47 -0.85
CA ILE A 126 9.31 -19.80 -1.04
C ILE A 126 9.56 -20.04 -2.52
N SER A 127 10.28 -19.12 -3.17
CA SER A 127 10.92 -19.40 -4.45
C SER A 127 12.29 -20.06 -4.24
N ALA A 128 12.71 -20.90 -5.20
CA ALA A 128 14.02 -21.57 -5.17
C ALA A 128 15.22 -20.61 -5.11
N SER A 129 15.01 -19.31 -5.36
CA SER A 129 16.05 -18.28 -5.33
C SER A 129 16.44 -17.81 -3.93
N TYR A 130 15.67 -18.09 -2.88
CA TYR A 130 15.99 -17.65 -1.51
C TYR A 130 16.82 -18.70 -0.76
N SER A 131 18.15 -18.54 -0.80
CA SER A 131 19.12 -19.51 -0.25
C SER A 131 19.06 -19.68 1.27
N PHE A 132 18.58 -18.68 2.02
CA PHE A 132 18.45 -18.74 3.49
C PHE A 132 17.21 -19.53 3.96
N PHE A 133 16.30 -19.91 3.06
CA PHE A 133 15.23 -20.87 3.34
C PHE A 133 15.57 -22.31 2.93
N LYS A 134 16.83 -22.59 2.56
CA LYS A 134 17.32 -23.97 2.33
C LYS A 134 17.15 -24.79 3.62
N GLY A 135 16.13 -25.64 3.64
CA GLY A 135 15.74 -26.45 4.81
C GLY A 135 14.24 -26.39 5.15
N TYR A 136 13.51 -25.43 4.57
CA TYR A 136 12.05 -25.43 4.58
C TYR A 136 11.54 -26.23 3.37
N ASN A 137 10.80 -27.30 3.62
CA ASN A 137 10.18 -28.12 2.56
C ASN A 137 8.83 -27.56 2.08
N GLU A 138 8.41 -26.42 2.64
CA GLU A 138 7.11 -25.81 2.39
C GLU A 138 7.19 -24.88 1.18
N LYS A 139 6.12 -24.81 0.38
CA LYS A 139 6.01 -23.83 -0.72
C LYS A 139 5.64 -22.44 -0.20
N ILE A 140 5.05 -22.37 0.98
CA ILE A 140 4.58 -21.16 1.65
C ILE A 140 5.01 -21.28 3.10
N ILE A 141 5.62 -20.22 3.63
CA ILE A 141 5.94 -20.08 5.05
C ILE A 141 5.14 -18.95 5.65
N PHE A 142 4.85 -19.08 6.94
CA PHE A 142 4.24 -18.01 7.72
C PHE A 142 5.24 -17.48 8.73
N GLY A 143 5.44 -16.16 8.73
CA GLY A 143 6.04 -15.43 9.83
C GLY A 143 4.95 -14.86 10.73
N ILE A 144 5.18 -14.86 12.03
CA ILE A 144 4.33 -14.13 12.99
C ILE A 144 5.22 -13.20 13.82
N ASP A 145 4.78 -12.00 14.13
CA ASP A 145 5.52 -11.13 15.03
C ASP A 145 5.15 -11.36 16.50
N THR A 146 5.71 -10.53 17.36
CA THR A 146 5.29 -10.42 18.76
C THR A 146 4.26 -9.31 18.86
N PRO A 147 3.03 -9.58 19.33
CA PRO A 147 1.99 -8.56 19.42
C PRO A 147 2.42 -7.42 20.36
N GLN A 148 2.24 -6.17 19.93
CA GLN A 148 2.56 -4.98 20.72
C GLN A 148 1.31 -4.33 21.32
N PRO A 149 1.32 -3.90 22.61
CA PRO A 149 0.17 -3.26 23.25
C PRO A 149 -0.30 -1.97 22.55
N ASP A 150 0.64 -1.17 22.06
CA ASP A 150 0.32 0.12 21.43
C ASP A 150 -0.42 -0.09 20.11
N GLU A 151 0.03 -1.06 19.29
CA GLU A 151 -0.66 -1.44 18.06
C GLU A 151 -2.09 -1.93 18.33
N ALA A 152 -2.29 -2.75 19.36
CA ALA A 152 -3.61 -3.24 19.73
C ALA A 152 -4.55 -2.09 20.11
N SER A 153 -4.02 -1.13 20.88
CA SER A 153 -4.76 0.04 21.33
C SER A 153 -5.18 0.93 20.16
N ILE A 154 -4.30 1.14 19.18
CA ILE A 154 -4.60 1.91 17.96
C ILE A 154 -5.76 1.26 17.19
N VAL A 155 -5.71 -0.06 16.95
CA VAL A 155 -6.75 -0.79 16.21
C VAL A 155 -8.09 -0.74 16.95
N VAL A 156 -8.11 -1.04 18.25
CA VAL A 156 -9.34 -1.04 19.04
C VAL A 156 -9.95 0.35 19.12
N ASN A 157 -9.16 1.39 19.45
CA ASN A 157 -9.71 2.74 19.53
C ASN A 157 -10.20 3.28 18.18
N GLY A 158 -9.58 2.84 17.07
CA GLY A 158 -9.93 3.29 15.73
C GLY A 158 -11.12 2.58 15.10
N LEU A 159 -11.19 1.24 15.21
CA LEU A 159 -12.20 0.42 14.54
C LEU A 159 -13.26 -0.17 15.46
N PHE A 160 -12.92 -0.40 16.71
CA PHE A 160 -13.81 -1.05 17.70
C PHE A 160 -13.92 -0.20 18.97
N PRO A 161 -14.28 1.10 18.87
CA PRO A 161 -14.31 1.99 20.03
C PRO A 161 -15.23 1.47 21.15
N GLU A 162 -16.28 0.72 20.81
CA GLU A 162 -17.16 0.03 21.74
C GLU A 162 -16.50 -1.11 22.52
N LYS A 163 -15.34 -1.61 22.05
CA LYS A 163 -14.53 -2.64 22.70
C LYS A 163 -13.35 -2.07 23.49
N LYS A 164 -13.24 -0.74 23.64
CA LYS A 164 -12.14 -0.07 24.35
C LYS A 164 -11.91 -0.59 25.78
N SER A 165 -12.96 -0.99 26.48
CA SER A 165 -12.86 -1.59 27.82
C SER A 165 -12.04 -2.88 27.86
N LEU A 166 -11.87 -3.58 26.73
CA LEU A 166 -11.04 -4.77 26.66
C LEU A 166 -9.53 -4.47 26.80
N LEU A 167 -9.11 -3.22 26.57
CA LEU A 167 -7.74 -2.76 26.75
C LEU A 167 -7.36 -2.56 28.22
N GLU A 168 -8.32 -2.57 29.14
CA GLU A 168 -8.08 -2.44 30.59
C GLU A 168 -7.39 -3.68 31.18
N LYS A 169 -7.45 -4.82 30.48
CA LYS A 169 -6.75 -6.05 30.83
C LYS A 169 -5.58 -6.28 29.88
N PRO A 170 -4.49 -6.92 30.33
CA PRO A 170 -3.44 -7.39 29.43
C PRO A 170 -4.05 -8.26 28.32
N PHE A 171 -3.68 -8.04 27.07
CA PHE A 171 -4.17 -8.90 25.99
C PHE A 171 -3.51 -10.28 26.04
N ILE A 172 -4.13 -11.25 25.38
CA ILE A 172 -3.60 -12.60 25.19
C ILE A 172 -2.94 -12.69 23.82
N GLY A 173 -1.70 -13.18 23.77
CA GLY A 173 -0.98 -13.41 22.52
C GLY A 173 -1.04 -14.87 22.06
N TRP A 174 -0.05 -15.26 21.25
CA TRP A 174 0.17 -16.64 20.85
C TRP A 174 0.49 -17.54 22.05
N LEU A 175 0.07 -18.81 21.99
CA LEU A 175 0.57 -19.83 22.92
C LEU A 175 2.03 -20.13 22.60
N GLU A 176 2.89 -20.08 23.62
CA GLU A 176 4.31 -20.39 23.47
C GLU A 176 4.50 -21.88 23.15
N ASN A 177 5.01 -22.17 21.96
CA ASN A 177 5.39 -23.50 21.53
C ASN A 177 6.51 -23.41 20.47
N GLU A 178 7.10 -24.55 20.12
CA GLU A 178 8.18 -24.61 19.11
C GLU A 178 7.76 -24.03 17.76
N GLY A 179 6.51 -24.23 17.35
CA GLY A 179 5.93 -23.68 16.12
C GLY A 179 5.91 -22.15 16.13
N THR A 180 5.40 -21.55 17.20
CA THR A 180 5.35 -20.09 17.40
C THR A 180 6.76 -19.48 17.34
N ALA A 181 7.72 -20.04 18.09
CA ALA A 181 9.10 -19.54 18.12
C ALA A 181 9.80 -19.65 16.74
N LYS A 182 9.55 -20.74 16.00
CA LYS A 182 10.05 -20.89 14.63
C LYS A 182 9.47 -19.83 13.69
N LYS A 183 8.17 -19.51 13.78
CA LYS A 183 7.52 -18.50 12.94
C LYS A 183 7.96 -17.08 13.29
N GLN A 184 8.26 -16.78 14.55
CA GLN A 184 8.88 -15.50 14.93
C GLN A 184 10.27 -15.34 14.32
N LYS A 185 11.08 -16.40 14.31
CA LYS A 185 12.36 -16.40 13.57
C LYS A 185 12.15 -16.17 12.07
N VAL A 186 11.15 -16.81 11.47
CA VAL A 186 10.79 -16.59 10.05
C VAL A 186 10.41 -15.12 9.81
N PHE A 187 9.56 -14.53 10.63
CA PHE A 187 9.18 -13.12 10.51
C PHE A 187 10.40 -12.20 10.51
N ASN A 188 11.30 -12.38 11.47
CA ASN A 188 12.53 -11.60 11.57
C ASN A 188 13.46 -11.78 10.36
N LEU A 189 13.53 -13.00 9.81
CA LEU A 189 14.29 -13.26 8.58
C LEU A 189 13.67 -12.56 7.36
N ILE A 190 12.34 -12.60 7.21
CA ILE A 190 11.64 -11.92 6.12
C ILE A 190 11.89 -10.41 6.22
N LYS A 191 11.66 -9.81 7.40
CA LYS A 191 11.88 -8.38 7.65
C LYS A 191 13.33 -7.95 7.38
N LYS A 192 14.30 -8.81 7.68
CA LYS A 192 15.74 -8.53 7.49
C LYS A 192 16.20 -8.68 6.03
N TYR A 193 15.70 -9.67 5.29
CA TYR A 193 16.31 -10.05 4.01
C TYR A 193 15.41 -9.85 2.78
N ILE A 194 14.09 -9.84 2.96
CA ILE A 194 13.13 -9.74 1.85
C ILE A 194 12.03 -8.73 2.17
N PRO A 195 12.37 -7.50 2.57
CA PRO A 195 11.36 -6.47 2.65
C PRO A 195 11.11 -6.01 1.22
N GLU A 196 10.02 -6.50 0.66
CA GLU A 196 9.63 -6.14 -0.69
C GLU A 196 9.25 -4.66 -0.74
N GLY A 197 9.84 -3.90 -1.67
CA GLY A 197 9.49 -2.51 -1.91
C GLY A 197 8.01 -2.35 -2.26
N TRP A 198 7.41 -1.22 -1.88
CA TRP A 198 5.97 -0.96 -1.99
C TRP A 198 5.64 0.46 -2.49
N LEU A 199 6.47 1.46 -2.17
CA LEU A 199 6.23 2.83 -2.66
C LEU A 199 7.07 3.17 -3.88
N ALA A 200 6.55 4.13 -4.66
CA ALA A 200 7.36 4.88 -5.59
C ALA A 200 8.57 5.49 -4.85
N PRO A 201 9.77 5.48 -5.45
CA PRO A 201 10.96 6.00 -4.80
C PRO A 201 10.79 7.48 -4.43
N TYR A 202 11.38 7.86 -3.31
CA TYR A 202 11.55 9.24 -2.90
C TYR A 202 13.01 9.63 -3.05
N GLU A 203 13.31 10.76 -3.72
CA GLU A 203 14.67 11.28 -3.84
C GLU A 203 14.97 12.22 -2.68
N LEU A 204 16.00 11.89 -1.91
CA LEU A 204 16.53 12.76 -0.85
C LEU A 204 17.33 13.92 -1.46
N SER A 205 17.50 14.98 -0.68
CA SER A 205 18.32 16.15 -1.01
C SER A 205 19.77 15.82 -1.39
N ASN A 206 20.32 14.74 -0.83
CA ASN A 206 21.66 14.26 -1.17
C ASN A 206 21.72 13.50 -2.52
N GLY A 207 20.58 13.16 -3.11
CA GLY A 207 20.42 12.43 -4.38
C GLY A 207 20.27 10.91 -4.22
N GLN A 208 20.26 10.39 -3.00
CA GLN A 208 19.92 8.98 -2.75
C GLN A 208 18.41 8.75 -2.85
N LEU A 209 18.03 7.51 -3.10
CA LEU A 209 16.63 7.09 -3.21
C LEU A 209 16.20 6.28 -2.01
N VAL A 210 15.00 6.56 -1.52
CA VAL A 210 14.33 5.82 -0.47
C VAL A 210 13.22 4.98 -1.10
N PHE A 211 13.26 3.67 -0.88
CA PHE A 211 12.20 2.72 -1.21
C PHE A 211 11.61 2.18 0.08
N ALA A 212 10.37 2.54 0.38
CA ALA A 212 9.61 1.95 1.47
C ALA A 212 9.22 0.50 1.14
N THR A 213 9.09 -0.33 2.17
CA THR A 213 8.75 -1.75 2.04
C THR A 213 7.43 -2.10 2.73
N LEU A 214 6.89 -3.28 2.40
CA LEU A 214 5.65 -3.80 3.00
C LEU A 214 5.75 -4.05 4.51
N LEU A 215 6.97 -4.14 5.06
CA LEU A 215 7.23 -4.56 6.44
C LEU A 215 7.94 -3.46 7.24
N GLY A 216 7.57 -2.20 7.00
CA GLY A 216 8.02 -1.09 7.82
C GLY A 216 9.52 -0.82 7.78
N SER A 217 10.22 -1.20 6.71
CA SER A 217 11.63 -0.82 6.50
C SER A 217 11.76 0.09 5.28
N ILE A 218 12.91 0.75 5.18
CA ILE A 218 13.26 1.54 4.01
C ILE A 218 14.57 1.02 3.43
N ARG A 219 14.67 1.01 2.10
CA ARG A 219 15.92 0.75 1.39
C ARG A 219 16.44 2.05 0.85
N LEU A 220 17.62 2.44 1.30
CA LEU A 220 18.36 3.58 0.82
C LEU A 220 19.27 3.14 -0.32
N VAL A 221 19.16 3.76 -1.49
CA VAL A 221 19.90 3.40 -2.68
C VAL A 221 20.71 4.59 -3.18
N ASP A 222 22.02 4.40 -3.27
CA ASP A 222 22.93 5.31 -3.97
C ASP A 222 23.06 4.83 -5.42
N ILE A 223 22.45 5.56 -6.34
CA ILE A 223 22.37 5.19 -7.76
C ILE A 223 23.72 5.29 -8.46
N GLU A 224 24.55 6.27 -8.07
CA GLU A 224 25.87 6.45 -8.67
C GLU A 224 26.83 5.33 -8.22
N LYS A 225 26.75 4.93 -6.95
CA LYS A 225 27.54 3.80 -6.42
C LYS A 225 26.94 2.43 -6.74
N ARG A 226 25.66 2.38 -7.13
CA ARG A 226 24.87 1.15 -7.32
C ARG A 226 24.83 0.30 -6.05
N GLU A 227 24.70 0.95 -4.90
CA GLU A 227 24.69 0.31 -3.58
C GLU A 227 23.35 0.54 -2.88
N GLY A 228 22.85 -0.50 -2.21
CA GLY A 228 21.64 -0.48 -1.40
C GLY A 228 21.97 -0.73 0.06
N THR A 229 21.24 -0.09 0.97
CA THR A 229 21.29 -0.36 2.40
C THR A 229 19.88 -0.43 2.95
N LEU A 230 19.58 -1.50 3.68
CA LEU A 230 18.30 -1.66 4.34
C LEU A 230 18.34 -1.05 5.74
N ILE A 231 17.40 -0.16 6.02
CA ILE A 231 17.24 0.52 7.31
C ILE A 231 15.91 0.08 7.91
N GLN A 232 15.97 -0.39 9.16
CA GLN A 232 14.78 -0.80 9.93
C GLN A 232 14.20 0.40 10.65
N THR A 233 12.90 0.65 10.48
CA THR A 233 12.25 1.81 11.13
C THR A 233 11.56 1.48 12.44
N GLY A 234 11.49 0.19 12.80
CA GLY A 234 10.72 -0.32 13.94
C GLY A 234 9.29 -0.72 13.56
N LEU A 235 8.68 -0.06 12.57
CA LEU A 235 7.33 -0.41 12.09
C LEU A 235 7.24 -1.85 11.59
N ASN A 236 6.06 -2.45 11.75
CA ASN A 236 5.72 -3.75 11.16
C ASN A 236 4.76 -3.59 9.98
N ASP A 237 4.11 -2.45 9.85
CA ASP A 237 3.16 -2.10 8.80
C ASP A 237 3.85 -1.44 7.58
N PRO A 238 3.23 -1.52 6.38
CA PRO A 238 3.79 -0.92 5.18
C PRO A 238 3.99 0.57 5.35
N ILE A 239 5.17 1.09 5.01
CA ILE A 239 5.33 2.55 4.90
C ILE A 239 4.59 2.98 3.64
N THR A 240 3.61 3.87 3.79
CA THR A 240 2.70 4.35 2.74
C THR A 240 3.01 5.77 2.28
N SER A 241 3.82 6.50 3.05
CA SER A 241 4.33 7.82 2.66
C SER A 241 5.69 8.09 3.30
N PHE A 242 6.50 8.91 2.64
CA PHE A 242 7.81 9.32 3.11
C PHE A 242 8.12 10.74 2.63
N VAL A 243 8.77 11.54 3.47
CA VAL A 243 9.32 12.85 3.09
C VAL A 243 10.59 13.16 3.88
N GLU A 244 11.53 13.85 3.24
CA GLU A 244 12.63 14.55 3.91
C GLU A 244 12.25 16.02 4.04
N LEU A 245 12.16 16.51 5.29
CA LEU A 245 11.94 17.91 5.59
C LEU A 245 13.17 18.75 5.24
N LYS A 246 12.98 20.05 5.04
CA LYS A 246 14.05 21.01 4.74
C LYS A 246 15.16 21.07 5.80
N ASN A 247 14.84 20.69 7.04
CA ASN A 247 15.82 20.61 8.13
C ASN A 247 16.58 19.26 8.17
N GLY A 248 16.37 18.37 7.19
CA GLY A 248 16.98 17.04 7.11
C GLY A 248 16.27 15.94 7.90
N THR A 249 15.19 16.26 8.62
CA THR A 249 14.40 15.26 9.34
C THR A 249 13.63 14.40 8.35
N TRP A 250 13.67 13.09 8.53
CA TRP A 250 12.88 12.14 7.74
C TRP A 250 11.59 11.82 8.45
N LEU A 251 10.49 11.75 7.71
CA LEU A 251 9.19 11.31 8.19
C LEU A 251 8.72 10.12 7.35
N ALA A 252 8.22 9.09 8.03
CA ALA A 252 7.58 7.95 7.39
C ALA A 252 6.19 7.73 8.00
N GLY A 253 5.18 7.70 7.14
CA GLY A 253 3.80 7.41 7.50
C GLY A 253 3.42 6.00 7.06
N SER A 254 2.59 5.34 7.85
CA SER A 254 2.15 3.96 7.60
C SER A 254 0.63 3.83 7.67
N GLU A 255 0.15 2.60 7.68
CA GLU A 255 -1.23 2.27 7.98
C GLU A 255 -1.55 2.56 9.46
N PHE A 256 -2.81 2.42 9.86
CA PHE A 256 -3.28 2.62 11.25
C PHE A 256 -3.01 4.00 11.89
N GLY A 257 -2.63 5.02 11.12
CA GLY A 257 -2.33 6.37 11.60
C GLY A 257 -0.93 6.48 12.20
N GLU A 258 -0.06 5.49 11.95
CA GLU A 258 1.30 5.53 12.45
C GLU A 258 2.14 6.54 11.66
N LEU A 259 2.82 7.40 12.39
CA LEU A 259 3.81 8.35 11.88
C LEU A 259 5.05 8.21 12.75
N ILE A 260 6.21 8.12 12.12
CA ILE A 260 7.50 8.10 12.79
C ILE A 260 8.44 9.07 12.11
N TYR A 261 9.47 9.50 12.84
CA TYR A 261 10.46 10.41 12.33
C TYR A 261 11.88 10.04 12.76
N SER A 262 12.85 10.52 12.00
CA SER A 262 14.27 10.37 12.29
C SER A 262 15.00 11.68 12.02
N THR A 263 15.75 12.17 13.01
CA THR A 263 16.58 13.38 12.91
C THR A 263 18.04 13.06 12.57
N ASN A 264 18.39 11.78 12.46
CA ASN A 264 19.74 11.26 12.21
C ASN A 264 19.75 10.31 11.00
N GLN A 265 19.05 10.67 9.92
CA GLN A 265 19.11 9.97 8.62
C GLN A 265 18.75 8.48 8.71
N GLY A 266 17.78 8.15 9.57
CA GLY A 266 17.23 6.81 9.70
C GLY A 266 17.97 5.89 10.67
N GLU A 267 19.00 6.36 11.39
CA GLU A 267 19.69 5.57 12.42
C GLU A 267 18.76 5.27 13.61
N GLU A 268 18.01 6.27 14.06
CA GLU A 268 17.01 6.15 15.13
C GLU A 268 15.65 6.68 14.66
N TRP A 269 14.59 5.99 15.08
CA TRP A 269 13.21 6.34 14.75
C TRP A 269 12.39 6.55 16.02
N GLN A 270 11.57 7.59 16.00
CA GLN A 270 10.75 8.02 17.13
C GLN A 270 9.31 8.29 16.67
N SER A 271 8.36 8.09 17.56
CA SER A 271 6.97 8.50 17.35
C SER A 271 6.78 9.97 17.76
N PRO A 272 5.94 10.75 17.07
CA PRO A 272 5.56 12.08 17.51
C PRO A 272 4.81 11.99 18.84
N LYS A 273 4.79 13.10 19.58
CA LYS A 273 4.13 13.17 20.90
C LYS A 273 2.63 12.90 20.81
N HIS A 274 2.00 13.36 19.73
CA HIS A 274 0.58 13.20 19.47
C HIS A 274 0.36 12.29 18.26
N GLN A 275 -0.43 11.23 18.44
CA GLN A 275 -0.76 10.29 17.38
C GLN A 275 -1.71 10.91 16.36
N LEU A 276 -1.62 10.48 15.10
CA LEU A 276 -2.59 10.85 14.08
C LEU A 276 -3.92 10.10 14.31
N PRO A 277 -5.02 10.60 13.73
CA PRO A 277 -6.25 9.82 13.65
C PRO A 277 -6.01 8.49 12.92
N PHE A 278 -6.84 7.51 13.26
CA PHE A 278 -6.82 6.20 12.64
C PHE A 278 -7.06 6.25 11.11
N GLY A 279 -6.18 5.64 10.32
CA GLY A 279 -6.28 5.53 8.86
C GLY A 279 -4.95 5.15 8.19
N THR A 280 -4.84 5.20 6.87
CA THR A 280 -3.57 5.17 6.15
C THR A 280 -3.02 6.59 5.99
N VAL A 281 -1.76 6.80 6.35
CA VAL A 281 -1.03 8.04 6.04
C VAL A 281 -0.61 8.02 4.57
N SER A 282 -1.44 8.60 3.71
CA SER A 282 -1.29 8.55 2.25
C SER A 282 -0.43 9.67 1.66
N GLY A 283 -0.10 10.69 2.45
CA GLY A 283 0.82 11.75 2.04
C GLY A 283 1.36 12.54 3.23
N ILE A 284 2.62 12.96 3.12
CA ILE A 284 3.28 13.85 4.06
C ILE A 284 3.95 14.94 3.23
N TYR A 285 3.73 16.19 3.61
CA TYR A 285 4.22 17.35 2.88
C TYR A 285 4.73 18.41 3.83
N GLN A 286 5.66 19.22 3.31
CA GLN A 286 6.10 20.44 3.95
C GLN A 286 5.91 21.59 2.96
N TYR A 287 5.10 22.58 3.35
CA TYR A 287 4.83 23.74 2.51
C TYR A 287 5.71 24.93 2.96
N THR A 288 5.54 25.37 4.21
CA THR A 288 6.42 26.35 4.87
C THR A 288 7.57 25.65 5.60
N ASN A 289 8.48 26.40 6.24
CA ASN A 289 9.57 25.77 6.98
C ASN A 289 9.13 25.16 8.33
N GLU A 290 7.95 25.53 8.81
CA GLU A 290 7.48 25.22 10.17
C GLU A 290 6.41 24.13 10.17
N ASP A 291 5.53 24.13 9.16
CA ASP A 291 4.34 23.30 9.17
C ASP A 291 4.51 21.99 8.40
N ILE A 292 4.15 20.88 9.06
CA ILE A 292 4.00 19.56 8.44
C ILE A 292 2.52 19.35 8.15
N TYR A 293 2.24 18.89 6.93
CA TYR A 293 0.90 18.53 6.48
C TYR A 293 0.81 17.04 6.23
N VAL A 294 -0.21 16.41 6.80
CA VAL A 294 -0.40 14.96 6.71
C VAL A 294 -1.77 14.66 6.14
N VAL A 295 -1.83 13.81 5.13
CA VAL A 295 -3.08 13.28 4.58
C VAL A 295 -3.32 11.91 5.19
N VAL A 296 -4.39 11.79 5.97
CA VAL A 296 -4.84 10.53 6.55
C VAL A 296 -6.14 10.12 5.87
N SER A 297 -6.19 8.86 5.45
CA SER A 297 -7.26 8.32 4.63
C SER A 297 -7.82 7.05 5.24
N ASN A 298 -9.14 6.88 5.27
CA ASN A 298 -9.76 5.61 5.62
C ASN A 298 -10.84 5.22 4.59
N SER A 299 -11.72 4.27 4.94
CA SER A 299 -12.71 3.71 4.01
C SER A 299 -13.65 4.71 3.36
N ASP A 300 -13.94 5.78 4.09
CA ASP A 300 -15.08 6.65 3.85
C ASP A 300 -14.72 8.12 4.06
N ARG A 301 -13.52 8.42 4.56
CA ARG A 301 -13.08 9.78 4.85
C ARG A 301 -11.63 10.01 4.46
N VAL A 302 -11.33 11.26 4.11
CA VAL A 302 -9.97 11.79 3.98
C VAL A 302 -9.84 13.01 4.88
N LYS A 303 -8.73 13.09 5.60
CA LYS A 303 -8.38 14.18 6.50
C LYS A 303 -7.08 14.83 6.06
N LEU A 304 -7.04 16.16 6.02
CA LEU A 304 -5.82 16.93 5.95
C LEU A 304 -5.54 17.47 7.35
N LEU A 305 -4.38 17.10 7.90
CA LEU A 305 -3.92 17.58 9.18
C LEU A 305 -2.73 18.51 8.99
N LYS A 306 -2.59 19.48 9.89
CA LYS A 306 -1.46 20.38 10.01
C LYS A 306 -0.90 20.29 11.43
N GLY A 307 0.41 20.31 11.57
CA GLY A 307 1.04 20.35 12.89
C GLY A 307 2.56 20.24 12.84
N SER A 308 3.12 19.99 14.01
CA SER A 308 4.54 19.71 14.23
C SER A 308 4.70 18.42 15.05
N LEU A 309 5.93 17.95 15.24
CA LEU A 309 6.19 16.67 15.94
C LEU A 309 5.87 16.72 17.44
N ASP A 310 5.81 17.93 18.02
CA ASP A 310 5.64 18.19 19.46
C ASP A 310 4.27 18.74 19.84
N GLU A 311 3.41 19.04 18.86
CA GLU A 311 2.11 19.68 19.04
C GLU A 311 0.95 18.77 18.62
N GLU A 312 -0.27 19.16 18.99
CA GLU A 312 -1.48 18.47 18.51
C GLU A 312 -1.72 18.75 17.02
N TRP A 313 -2.25 17.74 16.33
CA TRP A 313 -2.58 17.86 14.91
C TRP A 313 -3.90 18.61 14.71
N GLU A 314 -3.85 19.77 14.08
CA GLU A 314 -5.01 20.53 13.65
C GLU A 314 -5.65 19.87 12.42
N VAL A 315 -6.95 19.60 12.47
CA VAL A 315 -7.71 19.08 11.32
C VAL A 315 -8.14 20.27 10.45
N LEU A 316 -7.49 20.44 9.30
CA LEU A 316 -7.82 21.49 8.33
C LEU A 316 -8.95 21.09 7.39
N LEU A 317 -9.10 19.79 7.13
CA LEU A 317 -10.10 19.22 6.24
C LEU A 317 -10.52 17.85 6.76
N ASP A 318 -11.82 17.56 6.73
CA ASP A 318 -12.36 16.24 7.04
C ASP A 318 -13.55 15.95 6.12
N GLU A 319 -13.30 15.19 5.06
CA GLU A 319 -14.22 15.03 3.95
C GLU A 319 -14.63 13.58 3.75
N GLU A 320 -15.93 13.37 3.50
CA GLU A 320 -16.41 12.07 3.04
C GLU A 320 -15.80 11.76 1.67
N ALA A 321 -14.98 10.72 1.64
CA ALA A 321 -14.27 10.24 0.48
C ALA A 321 -14.30 8.72 0.52
N ILE A 322 -15.08 8.11 -0.37
CA ILE A 322 -14.83 6.71 -0.71
C ILE A 322 -13.49 6.74 -1.44
N ILE A 323 -12.42 6.34 -0.78
CA ILE A 323 -11.15 6.14 -1.45
C ILE A 323 -11.31 4.85 -2.25
N LEU A 324 -10.92 4.90 -3.51
CA LEU A 324 -11.00 3.72 -4.36
C LEU A 324 -10.16 2.63 -3.69
N PRO A 325 -10.75 1.49 -3.26
CA PRO A 325 -9.93 0.33 -3.00
C PRO A 325 -9.13 0.12 -4.28
N HIS A 326 -7.80 0.09 -4.16
CA HIS A 326 -6.88 -0.08 -5.28
C HIS A 326 -7.50 -1.07 -6.24
N SER A 327 -7.83 -0.62 -7.45
CA SER A 327 -8.30 -1.56 -8.44
C SER A 327 -7.12 -2.47 -8.71
N SER A 328 -7.24 -3.71 -8.24
CA SER A 328 -6.32 -4.85 -8.36
C SER A 328 -5.67 -5.02 -9.73
N ASP A 329 -6.11 -4.30 -10.76
CA ASP A 329 -5.89 -4.77 -12.10
C ASP A 329 -4.57 -4.32 -12.72
N LEU A 330 -3.93 -3.18 -12.38
CA LEU A 330 -2.67 -2.84 -13.08
C LEU A 330 -1.64 -1.95 -12.39
N LEU A 331 -1.96 -1.11 -11.39
CA LEU A 331 -1.03 -0.05 -10.99
C LEU A 331 -1.17 0.33 -9.51
N THR A 332 -0.30 -0.24 -8.68
CA THR A 332 -0.39 -0.27 -7.22
C THR A 332 0.39 0.85 -6.50
N SER A 333 0.96 1.83 -7.22
CA SER A 333 1.85 2.83 -6.62
C SER A 333 1.50 4.31 -6.85
N PHE A 334 0.28 4.63 -7.30
CA PHE A 334 -0.06 6.05 -7.47
C PHE A 334 -0.28 6.74 -6.14
N LYS A 335 0.45 7.85 -5.96
CA LYS A 335 0.17 8.81 -4.90
C LYS A 335 -1.26 9.32 -5.11
N HIS A 336 -2.11 9.18 -4.09
CA HIS A 336 -3.46 9.74 -4.11
C HIS A 336 -3.45 11.26 -3.90
N SER A 337 -2.27 11.83 -3.63
CA SER A 337 -2.10 13.20 -3.24
C SER A 337 -0.81 13.80 -3.82
N HIS A 338 -0.87 15.06 -4.24
CA HIS A 338 0.26 15.80 -4.78
C HIS A 338 0.25 17.24 -4.26
N LEU A 339 1.32 17.68 -3.61
CA LEU A 339 1.54 19.10 -3.35
C LEU A 339 2.34 19.70 -4.51
N VAL A 340 1.74 20.65 -5.21
CA VAL A 340 2.40 21.42 -6.29
C VAL A 340 2.24 22.90 -5.99
N LYS A 341 3.37 23.60 -5.87
CA LYS A 341 3.40 25.00 -5.43
C LYS A 341 2.67 25.15 -4.08
N ASN A 342 1.55 25.85 -4.05
CA ASN A 342 0.69 26.11 -2.89
C ASN A 342 -0.63 25.33 -2.95
N GLN A 343 -0.74 24.30 -3.80
CA GLN A 343 -1.97 23.53 -3.97
C GLN A 343 -1.75 22.06 -3.69
N LEU A 344 -2.53 21.51 -2.77
CA LEU A 344 -2.59 20.08 -2.48
C LEU A 344 -3.77 19.45 -3.24
N PHE A 345 -3.45 18.63 -4.22
CA PHE A 345 -4.42 17.86 -5.00
C PHE A 345 -4.65 16.52 -4.33
N LEU A 346 -5.90 16.14 -4.09
CA LEU A 346 -6.32 14.88 -3.49
C LEU A 346 -7.31 14.17 -4.43
N LEU A 347 -6.97 12.95 -4.86
CA LEU A 347 -7.86 12.12 -5.67
C LEU A 347 -8.83 11.36 -4.77
N MET A 348 -10.12 11.60 -4.97
CA MET A 348 -11.22 10.82 -4.39
C MET A 348 -11.88 9.97 -5.49
N LYS A 349 -12.74 9.01 -5.13
CA LYS A 349 -13.35 8.09 -6.11
C LYS A 349 -14.02 8.75 -7.31
N ASP A 350 -14.77 9.81 -7.06
CA ASP A 350 -15.55 10.52 -8.10
C ASP A 350 -15.18 12.00 -8.22
N ASN A 351 -14.23 12.48 -7.41
CA ASN A 351 -13.88 13.89 -7.34
C ASN A 351 -12.36 14.09 -7.26
N LEU A 352 -11.90 15.21 -7.78
CA LEU A 352 -10.63 15.82 -7.44
C LEU A 352 -10.91 16.90 -6.38
N LEU A 353 -10.21 16.84 -5.24
CA LEU A 353 -10.22 17.92 -4.27
C LEU A 353 -8.90 18.68 -4.39
N VAL A 354 -8.97 20.01 -4.41
CA VAL A 354 -7.80 20.89 -4.42
C VAL A 354 -7.88 21.80 -3.20
N TYR A 355 -6.89 21.68 -2.32
CA TYR A 355 -6.75 22.51 -1.13
C TYR A 355 -5.67 23.56 -1.38
N ASP A 356 -6.04 24.83 -1.30
CA ASP A 356 -5.13 25.96 -1.43
C ASP A 356 -4.50 26.26 -0.06
N MET A 357 -3.18 26.05 0.03
CA MET A 357 -2.42 26.10 1.27
C MET A 357 -2.31 27.51 1.84
N ASP A 358 -2.44 28.54 1.00
CA ASP A 358 -2.33 29.95 1.40
C ASP A 358 -3.63 30.48 2.01
N THR A 359 -4.76 30.11 1.38
CA THR A 359 -6.08 30.63 1.76
C THR A 359 -6.87 29.68 2.66
N GLY A 360 -6.42 28.43 2.78
CA GLY A 360 -7.11 27.36 3.50
C GLY A 360 -8.40 26.90 2.85
N LYS A 361 -8.65 27.28 1.59
CA LYS A 361 -9.88 26.94 0.86
C LYS A 361 -9.74 25.61 0.15
N ALA A 362 -10.80 24.80 0.21
CA ALA A 362 -10.91 23.56 -0.55
C ALA A 362 -11.95 23.71 -1.67
N GLU A 363 -11.59 23.34 -2.90
CA GLU A 363 -12.50 23.21 -4.03
C GLU A 363 -12.61 21.75 -4.46
N LYS A 364 -13.82 21.29 -4.76
CA LYS A 364 -14.07 19.95 -5.31
C LYS A 364 -14.53 20.06 -6.76
N ALA A 365 -13.91 19.26 -7.61
CA ALA A 365 -14.27 19.11 -9.01
C ALA A 365 -14.65 17.66 -9.31
N LEU A 366 -15.71 17.46 -10.09
CA LEU A 366 -16.12 16.13 -10.53
C LEU A 366 -15.09 15.57 -11.52
N LEU A 367 -14.78 14.28 -11.39
CA LEU A 367 -13.92 13.60 -12.35
C LEU A 367 -14.63 13.37 -13.70
N PRO A 368 -13.88 13.37 -14.82
CA PRO A 368 -14.44 13.31 -16.17
C PRO A 368 -14.98 11.92 -16.51
N GLY A 369 -15.74 11.79 -17.59
CA GLY A 369 -16.26 10.50 -18.04
C GLY A 369 -17.38 9.97 -17.13
N LYS A 370 -18.63 10.35 -17.44
CA LYS A 370 -19.82 9.94 -16.68
C LYS A 370 -20.05 8.42 -16.73
N GLY A 371 -20.41 7.82 -15.58
CA GLY A 371 -20.89 6.44 -15.49
C GLY A 371 -20.46 5.70 -14.23
N LYS A 372 -21.40 5.04 -13.55
CA LYS A 372 -21.22 4.33 -12.24
C LYS A 372 -20.17 3.20 -12.20
N LYS A 373 -19.43 2.96 -13.29
CA LYS A 373 -18.48 1.84 -13.42
C LYS A 373 -17.06 2.24 -13.85
N LYS A 374 -16.77 3.55 -13.95
CA LYS A 374 -15.42 4.02 -14.31
C LYS A 374 -14.55 4.16 -13.07
N VAL A 375 -13.39 3.51 -13.06
CA VAL A 375 -12.38 3.59 -12.00
C VAL A 375 -11.21 4.45 -12.48
N VAL A 376 -10.63 5.25 -11.59
CA VAL A 376 -9.39 5.95 -11.89
C VAL A 376 -8.25 4.95 -11.80
N THR A 377 -7.44 4.88 -12.85
CA THR A 377 -6.29 3.96 -12.95
C THR A 377 -4.98 4.70 -13.15
N LEU A 378 -4.99 6.03 -13.23
CA LEU A 378 -3.82 6.89 -13.18
C LEU A 378 -4.28 8.25 -12.68
N PHE A 379 -3.47 8.86 -11.81
CA PHE A 379 -3.59 10.26 -11.41
C PHE A 379 -2.19 10.86 -11.36
N GLN A 380 -2.01 11.99 -12.04
CA GLN A 380 -0.74 12.71 -12.09
C GLN A 380 -1.00 14.20 -12.02
N VAL A 381 -0.11 14.91 -11.35
CA VAL A 381 -0.08 16.37 -11.34
C VAL A 381 1.33 16.80 -11.74
N SER A 382 1.43 17.60 -12.80
CA SER A 382 2.70 18.17 -13.25
C SER A 382 3.18 19.29 -12.32
N THR A 383 4.45 19.67 -12.41
CA THR A 383 5.03 20.81 -11.68
C THR A 383 4.37 22.15 -12.04
N ALA A 384 3.77 22.25 -13.24
CA ALA A 384 3.01 23.43 -13.66
C ALA A 384 1.64 23.52 -12.98
N GLY A 385 1.09 22.39 -12.51
CA GLY A 385 -0.25 22.27 -11.92
C GLY A 385 -1.28 21.57 -12.82
N LYS A 386 -0.90 21.20 -14.05
CA LYS A 386 -1.75 20.41 -14.96
C LYS A 386 -2.04 19.03 -14.37
N VAL A 387 -3.32 18.67 -14.29
CA VAL A 387 -3.78 17.39 -13.72
C VAL A 387 -4.20 16.45 -14.85
N ARG A 388 -3.79 15.19 -14.74
CA ARG A 388 -4.17 14.13 -15.68
C ARG A 388 -4.75 12.94 -14.96
N VAL A 389 -5.80 12.36 -15.54
CA VAL A 389 -6.43 11.13 -15.04
C VAL A 389 -6.72 10.15 -16.16
N VAL A 390 -6.47 8.86 -15.90
CA VAL A 390 -6.96 7.78 -16.78
C VAL A 390 -8.14 7.12 -16.10
N ARG A 391 -9.29 7.08 -16.79
CA ARG A 391 -10.46 6.33 -16.33
C ARG A 391 -10.72 5.12 -17.20
N THR A 392 -10.90 3.97 -16.58
CA THR A 392 -11.23 2.71 -17.25
C THR A 392 -12.58 2.21 -16.77
N ASN A 393 -13.34 1.59 -17.65
CA ASN A 393 -14.52 0.84 -17.22
C ASN A 393 -14.04 -0.52 -16.70
N ARG A 394 -14.52 -0.96 -15.51
CA ARG A 394 -14.12 -2.24 -14.91
C ARG A 394 -14.22 -3.45 -15.86
N SER A 395 -15.14 -3.39 -16.84
CA SER A 395 -15.37 -4.47 -17.80
C SER A 395 -14.71 -4.27 -19.16
N SER A 396 -14.02 -3.16 -19.42
CA SER A 396 -13.41 -2.90 -20.73
C SER A 396 -12.02 -2.27 -20.60
N PHE A 397 -11.10 -2.75 -21.43
CA PHE A 397 -9.78 -2.14 -21.64
C PHE A 397 -9.82 -0.77 -22.34
N LEU A 398 -11.01 -0.19 -22.57
CA LEU A 398 -11.16 1.17 -23.08
C LEU A 398 -10.82 2.16 -21.96
N LYS A 399 -9.72 2.88 -22.16
CA LYS A 399 -9.21 3.90 -21.25
C LYS A 399 -9.56 5.26 -21.85
N GLY A 400 -10.30 6.09 -21.12
CA GLY A 400 -10.41 7.52 -21.42
C GLY A 400 -9.26 8.23 -20.71
N PHE A 401 -8.47 9.00 -21.45
CA PHE A 401 -7.40 9.81 -20.90
C PHE A 401 -7.84 11.27 -20.88
N TYR A 402 -7.80 11.89 -19.71
CA TYR A 402 -8.33 13.23 -19.53
C TYR A 402 -7.30 14.13 -18.85
N ALA A 403 -7.28 15.39 -19.25
CA ALA A 403 -6.45 16.41 -18.64
C ALA A 403 -7.26 17.66 -18.31
N THR A 404 -6.73 18.48 -17.40
CA THR A 404 -7.30 19.75 -17.00
C THR A 404 -6.18 20.71 -16.59
N ASP A 405 -6.29 21.94 -17.08
CA ASP A 405 -5.39 23.06 -16.76
C ASP A 405 -6.00 24.01 -15.72
N ASP A 406 -7.26 23.80 -15.33
CA ASP A 406 -8.05 24.68 -14.46
C ASP A 406 -8.57 23.96 -13.21
N LEU A 407 -7.74 23.06 -12.66
CA LEU A 407 -7.97 22.37 -11.40
C LEU A 407 -9.20 21.43 -11.43
N GLY A 408 -9.53 20.88 -12.59
CA GLY A 408 -10.63 19.94 -12.80
C GLY A 408 -11.97 20.60 -13.12
N LYS A 409 -12.02 21.92 -13.31
CA LYS A 409 -13.27 22.61 -13.68
C LYS A 409 -13.69 22.21 -15.09
N ASN A 410 -12.75 22.16 -16.02
CA ASN A 410 -12.94 21.67 -17.37
C ASN A 410 -11.96 20.54 -17.67
N TRP A 411 -12.50 19.44 -18.17
CA TRP A 411 -11.71 18.28 -18.57
C TRP A 411 -11.74 18.13 -20.08
N GLU A 412 -10.57 18.03 -20.67
CA GLU A 412 -10.37 17.68 -22.06
C GLU A 412 -10.07 16.18 -22.15
N GLU A 413 -10.78 15.47 -23.03
CA GLU A 413 -10.40 14.10 -23.39
C GLU A 413 -9.27 14.18 -24.41
N LEU A 414 -8.09 13.70 -24.02
CA LEU A 414 -6.94 13.69 -24.89
C LEU A 414 -7.12 12.58 -25.91
N GLU A 415 -7.23 12.95 -27.18
CA GLU A 415 -7.27 12.00 -28.29
C GLU A 415 -5.90 11.33 -28.39
N THR A 416 -5.82 10.14 -27.85
CA THR A 416 -4.58 9.39 -27.88
C THR A 416 -4.74 8.20 -28.80
N GLN A 417 -3.74 7.94 -29.64
CA GLN A 417 -3.60 6.66 -30.33
C GLN A 417 -3.22 5.53 -29.33
N ILE A 418 -3.72 5.57 -28.09
CA ILE A 418 -3.44 4.57 -27.06
C ILE A 418 -4.09 3.26 -27.49
N THR A 419 -3.24 2.35 -27.97
CA THR A 419 -3.62 0.96 -28.16
C THR A 419 -3.82 0.32 -26.79
N ARG A 420 -5.08 0.17 -26.35
CA ARG A 420 -5.68 -0.74 -25.34
C ARG A 420 -4.96 -1.09 -24.00
N ARG A 421 -3.68 -0.78 -23.76
CA ARG A 421 -2.89 -1.28 -22.61
C ARG A 421 -1.87 -0.31 -22.05
N THR A 422 -1.50 0.75 -22.74
CA THR A 422 -0.35 1.59 -22.37
C THR A 422 -0.83 2.87 -21.69
N ILE A 423 -0.20 3.25 -20.58
CA ILE A 423 -0.51 4.49 -19.86
C ILE A 423 0.74 5.36 -19.91
N GLY A 424 0.58 6.59 -20.38
CA GLY A 424 1.65 7.57 -20.37
C GLY A 424 1.89 8.11 -18.97
N TRP A 425 3.15 8.16 -18.59
CA TRP A 425 3.63 8.80 -17.38
C TRP A 425 4.26 10.15 -17.75
N PHE A 426 3.71 11.23 -17.21
CA PHE A 426 4.18 12.58 -17.46
C PHE A 426 5.03 13.08 -16.28
N TYR A 427 6.23 13.55 -16.59
CA TYR A 427 7.16 14.13 -15.61
C TYR A 427 7.26 15.66 -15.70
N ASP A 428 6.62 16.23 -16.71
CA ASP A 428 6.55 17.66 -16.95
C ASP A 428 5.16 18.01 -17.52
N GLU A 429 4.92 19.29 -17.76
CA GLU A 429 3.70 19.80 -18.41
C GLU A 429 3.55 19.26 -19.82
N ASN A 430 4.64 19.11 -20.59
CA ASN A 430 4.55 18.65 -21.97
C ASN A 430 5.27 17.32 -22.22
N LYS A 431 6.10 16.88 -21.28
CA LYS A 431 6.96 15.70 -21.48
C LYS A 431 6.48 14.50 -20.71
N GLY A 432 6.50 13.36 -21.38
CA GLY A 432 6.12 12.09 -20.80
C GLY A 432 6.76 10.92 -21.51
N LEU A 433 6.70 9.76 -20.85
CA LEU A 433 7.09 8.47 -21.40
C LEU A 433 5.90 7.53 -21.34
N ARG A 434 5.79 6.62 -22.30
CA ARG A 434 4.91 5.45 -22.16
C ARG A 434 5.62 4.22 -22.68
N MET A 435 5.34 3.10 -22.04
CA MET A 435 5.83 1.81 -22.52
C MET A 435 4.76 1.18 -23.42
N LEU A 436 5.14 0.80 -24.64
CA LEU A 436 4.30 0.03 -25.54
C LEU A 436 4.57 -1.47 -25.42
N PHE A 437 3.48 -2.22 -25.28
CA PHE A 437 3.49 -3.66 -25.42
C PHE A 437 2.93 -4.08 -26.78
N LYS A 438 3.80 -4.58 -27.66
CA LYS A 438 3.40 -5.20 -28.93
C LYS A 438 3.36 -6.73 -28.69
N PRO A 439 2.18 -7.40 -28.66
CA PRO A 439 2.02 -8.80 -28.18
C PRO A 439 2.86 -9.89 -28.87
N PHE A 440 3.58 -9.56 -29.93
CA PHE A 440 4.44 -10.48 -30.69
C PHE A 440 5.84 -9.93 -30.96
N ALA A 441 6.14 -8.72 -30.47
CA ALA A 441 7.47 -8.14 -30.63
C ALA A 441 8.49 -8.86 -29.76
N LYS A 442 9.75 -8.81 -30.19
CA LYS A 442 10.88 -9.26 -29.38
C LYS A 442 11.26 -8.24 -28.30
N ASN A 443 10.97 -6.97 -28.53
CA ASN A 443 11.36 -5.87 -27.66
C ASN A 443 10.13 -5.17 -27.09
N PHE A 444 10.31 -4.51 -25.94
CA PHE A 444 9.44 -3.43 -25.49
C PHE A 444 9.80 -2.16 -26.26
N TYR A 445 8.86 -1.24 -26.39
CA TYR A 445 9.17 0.08 -26.93
C TYR A 445 8.84 1.11 -25.87
N ILE A 446 9.67 2.14 -25.78
CA ILE A 446 9.37 3.32 -24.97
C ILE A 446 9.12 4.42 -25.97
N GLU A 447 7.98 5.09 -25.83
CA GLU A 447 7.70 6.28 -26.61
C GLU A 447 7.80 7.49 -25.70
N SER A 448 8.36 8.56 -26.24
CA SER A 448 8.43 9.85 -25.57
C SER A 448 7.49 10.84 -26.24
N THR A 449 6.93 11.74 -25.43
CA THR A 449 6.19 12.91 -25.91
C THR A 449 6.86 14.18 -25.40
N VAL A 450 6.74 15.25 -26.17
CA VAL A 450 7.18 16.60 -25.82
C VAL A 450 6.06 17.64 -26.00
N ASP A 451 4.84 17.18 -26.30
CA ASP A 451 3.66 17.98 -26.65
C ASP A 451 2.41 17.46 -25.94
N ASP A 452 2.54 17.09 -24.66
CA ASP A 452 1.43 16.66 -23.80
C ASP A 452 0.71 15.39 -24.30
N GLY A 453 1.45 14.51 -24.98
CA GLY A 453 0.93 13.24 -25.47
C GLY A 453 0.07 13.36 -26.72
N ILE A 454 0.09 14.51 -27.40
CA ILE A 454 -0.51 14.70 -28.73
C ILE A 454 0.25 13.82 -29.73
N THR A 455 1.57 13.91 -29.75
CA THR A 455 2.45 13.03 -30.52
C THR A 455 3.33 12.18 -29.61
N TRP A 456 3.59 10.97 -30.07
CA TRP A 456 4.47 10.01 -29.40
C TRP A 456 5.51 9.55 -30.40
N ASN A 457 6.77 9.77 -30.05
CA ASN A 457 7.91 9.35 -30.86
C ASN A 457 8.38 7.99 -30.35
N GLU A 458 8.32 6.97 -31.21
CA GLU A 458 8.78 5.64 -30.89
C GLU A 458 10.31 5.59 -30.87
N GLU A 459 10.87 5.29 -29.71
CA GLU A 459 12.28 4.98 -29.54
C GLU A 459 12.37 3.46 -29.32
N GLU A 460 13.05 2.76 -30.24
CA GLU A 460 13.27 1.32 -30.08
C GLU A 460 14.27 1.10 -28.94
N VAL A 461 13.75 0.67 -27.78
CA VAL A 461 14.57 0.29 -26.63
C VAL A 461 14.62 -1.23 -26.58
N SER A 462 15.78 -1.80 -26.90
CA SER A 462 16.01 -3.24 -26.76
C SER A 462 16.10 -3.63 -25.28
N ILE A 463 14.96 -3.82 -24.63
CA ILE A 463 14.88 -4.46 -23.31
C ILE A 463 14.84 -5.98 -23.53
N ASP A 464 15.81 -6.71 -22.98
CA ASP A 464 15.89 -8.18 -23.08
C ASP A 464 14.61 -8.84 -22.53
N LYS A 465 14.06 -9.82 -23.26
CA LYS A 465 12.85 -10.58 -22.86
C LYS A 465 13.00 -11.36 -21.57
N SER A 466 14.23 -11.69 -21.16
CA SER A 466 14.50 -12.36 -19.89
C SER A 466 13.90 -11.60 -18.70
N TRP A 467 13.70 -10.29 -18.84
CA TRP A 467 13.09 -9.40 -17.85
C TRP A 467 11.59 -9.62 -17.65
N THR A 468 10.88 -10.11 -18.67
CA THR A 468 9.42 -10.27 -18.63
C THR A 468 8.95 -11.71 -18.57
N MET A 469 9.88 -12.67 -18.53
CA MET A 469 9.54 -14.09 -18.37
C MET A 469 8.93 -14.41 -16.99
N GLY A 470 8.95 -13.46 -16.03
CA GLY A 470 8.19 -13.53 -14.79
C GLY A 470 6.75 -12.98 -14.89
N GLY A 471 6.35 -12.39 -16.01
CA GLY A 471 5.03 -11.76 -16.17
C GLY A 471 4.84 -10.43 -15.43
N ALA A 472 5.89 -9.90 -14.80
CA ALA A 472 5.90 -8.60 -14.15
C ALA A 472 6.07 -7.48 -15.18
N PHE A 473 5.08 -6.60 -15.28
CA PHE A 473 5.12 -5.44 -16.16
C PHE A 473 5.81 -4.29 -15.41
N PRO A 474 6.70 -3.52 -16.06
CA PRO A 474 7.16 -2.27 -15.48
C PRO A 474 5.98 -1.40 -15.05
N ASP A 475 5.86 -1.21 -13.75
CA ASP A 475 4.66 -0.61 -13.19
C ASP A 475 4.67 0.90 -13.35
N ASN A 476 5.86 1.53 -13.29
CA ASN A 476 5.97 2.98 -13.19
C ASN A 476 7.34 3.52 -13.63
N PHE A 477 7.33 4.81 -13.96
CA PHE A 477 8.53 5.61 -14.22
C PHE A 477 8.76 6.60 -13.07
N PHE A 478 10.01 6.97 -12.85
CA PHE A 478 10.40 8.01 -11.89
C PHE A 478 11.49 8.88 -12.51
N LYS A 479 11.47 10.19 -12.26
CA LYS A 479 12.49 11.12 -12.72
C LYS A 479 13.25 11.65 -11.52
N LEU A 480 14.58 11.58 -11.57
CA LEU A 480 15.45 12.23 -10.60
C LEU A 480 15.52 13.72 -10.90
N ASN A 481 15.31 14.54 -9.89
CA ASN A 481 15.43 15.99 -9.95
C ASN A 481 16.89 16.42 -10.14
N LYS A 482 17.84 15.74 -9.47
CA LYS A 482 19.24 16.20 -9.44
C LYS A 482 19.99 15.98 -10.76
N ASN A 483 19.72 14.87 -11.44
CA ASN A 483 20.49 14.42 -12.61
C ASN A 483 19.63 14.22 -13.86
N ASP A 484 18.34 14.56 -13.82
CA ASP A 484 17.37 14.33 -14.91
C ASP A 484 17.26 12.86 -15.37
N TYR A 485 17.76 11.91 -14.57
CA TYR A 485 17.68 10.49 -14.92
C TYR A 485 16.23 10.02 -14.89
N LEU A 486 15.87 9.22 -15.88
CA LEU A 486 14.61 8.50 -15.91
C LEU A 486 14.86 7.08 -15.43
N MET A 487 13.99 6.59 -14.58
CA MET A 487 14.12 5.29 -13.96
C MET A 487 12.89 4.49 -14.25
N LEU A 488 13.10 3.23 -14.57
CA LEU A 488 12.07 2.24 -14.72
C LEU A 488 12.25 1.25 -13.59
N TYR A 489 11.22 1.11 -12.79
CA TYR A 489 11.19 0.13 -11.72
C TYR A 489 10.07 -0.86 -12.00
N ASN A 490 10.40 -2.13 -11.82
CA ASN A 490 9.48 -3.25 -11.98
C ASN A 490 9.44 -3.97 -10.64
N ASP A 491 8.24 -4.31 -10.17
CA ASP A 491 8.05 -4.94 -8.87
C ASP A 491 8.82 -4.21 -7.76
N TYR A 492 8.88 -2.88 -7.79
CA TYR A 492 9.59 -2.09 -6.76
C TYR A 492 11.09 -2.42 -6.62
N LYS A 493 11.68 -3.06 -7.62
CA LYS A 493 13.12 -3.16 -7.80
C LYS A 493 13.50 -2.20 -8.90
N LEU A 494 14.48 -1.36 -8.59
CA LEU A 494 15.00 -0.51 -9.63
C LEU A 494 15.67 -1.36 -10.70
N SER A 495 15.14 -1.26 -11.90
CA SER A 495 15.40 -2.23 -12.96
C SER A 495 16.27 -1.59 -14.03
N MET A 496 15.93 -0.37 -14.43
CA MET A 496 16.68 0.34 -15.44
C MET A 496 16.79 1.82 -15.11
N ILE A 497 17.83 2.43 -15.68
CA ILE A 497 18.06 3.86 -15.63
C ILE A 497 18.39 4.36 -17.04
N SER A 498 17.90 5.55 -17.35
CA SER A 498 18.20 6.30 -18.56
C SER A 498 18.77 7.65 -18.15
N LYS A 499 19.92 7.99 -18.74
CA LYS A 499 20.65 9.24 -18.46
C LYS A 499 20.45 10.30 -19.56
N ASP A 500 19.71 9.97 -20.60
CA ASP A 500 19.55 10.77 -21.82
C ASP A 500 18.08 11.06 -22.16
N GLY A 501 17.22 11.05 -21.14
CA GLY A 501 15.81 11.40 -21.27
C GLY A 501 14.94 10.29 -21.87
N GLY A 502 15.37 9.04 -21.77
CA GLY A 502 14.59 7.86 -22.18
C GLY A 502 15.07 7.20 -23.48
N LYS A 503 16.11 7.74 -24.13
CA LYS A 503 16.62 7.25 -25.42
C LYS A 503 17.39 5.96 -25.29
N THR A 504 18.23 5.87 -24.26
CA THR A 504 18.96 4.65 -23.92
C THR A 504 18.67 4.26 -22.48
N TRP A 505 18.61 2.96 -22.25
CA TRP A 505 18.34 2.38 -20.94
C TRP A 505 19.40 1.35 -20.60
N GLU A 506 20.00 1.50 -19.42
CA GLU A 506 20.93 0.52 -18.87
C GLU A 506 20.28 -0.24 -17.72
N GLN A 507 20.59 -1.54 -17.63
CA GLN A 507 20.23 -2.35 -16.48
C GLN A 507 20.91 -1.78 -15.23
N LEU A 508 20.11 -1.53 -14.19
CA LEU A 508 20.67 -1.23 -12.88
C LEU A 508 20.67 -2.47 -12.00
N THR A 509 21.86 -2.86 -11.57
CA THR A 509 22.05 -3.88 -10.54
C THR A 509 22.50 -3.18 -9.28
N ILE A 510 21.65 -3.20 -8.25
CA ILE A 510 21.99 -2.68 -6.93
C ILE A 510 22.62 -3.78 -6.10
N THR A 511 23.82 -3.53 -5.59
CA THR A 511 24.49 -4.42 -4.62
C THR A 511 23.98 -4.08 -3.23
N GLU A 512 23.27 -5.00 -2.59
CA GLU A 512 22.84 -4.82 -1.22
C GLU A 512 24.04 -5.00 -0.28
N LYS A 513 24.35 -3.96 0.50
CA LYS A 513 25.23 -4.11 1.65
C LYS A 513 24.47 -4.93 2.69
N GLN A 514 25.01 -6.10 3.00
CA GLN A 514 24.52 -6.86 4.14
C GLN A 514 24.71 -5.99 5.39
N PRO A 515 23.69 -5.84 6.24
CA PRO A 515 23.80 -5.10 7.49
C PRO A 515 24.78 -5.76 8.46
#